data_AF-A0A8H8X0T3-F1
#
_entry.id   AF-A0A8H8X0T3-F1
#
_cell.length_a   1.000
_cell.length_b   1.000
_cell.length_c   1.000
_cell.angle_alpha   90.00
_cell.angle_beta   90.00
_cell.angle_gamma   90.00
#
_symmetry.space_group_name_H-M   'P 1'
#
loop_
_entity.id
_entity.type
_entity.pdbx_description
1 polymer ?
#
loop_
_entity_poly.entity_id
_entity_poly.type
_entity_poly.pdbx_seq_one_letter_code
_entity_poly.pdbx_strand_id
1 'polypeptide(L)'
;MPIKAVVNTLDEVEETLRPHYVERDGRYVLGVDPVDGYELDNVRGLRTALGAERSTRSGLETRLREFEGIEAGTARAAMERLNEFGDLQPQDIRTRLATLERLERLNPETEAERLAQEKFNHAKSQLQGQFTTRETQLTTQIADLEGKLAAREKQVTKFFKTGQIKGELSKLNPLPEARDMLEMVADRDVRHREVDGNIILEVLDENGHPRIKDHLGTPFTLADYMTELREKRPALFQADGKSGLGTSETNRAPSGQAAGPQGNPFKPGASFSITQQMILMRTDPAKAARLQSEAGV
;
A
#
# COMPACT_ATOMS: atom_id res chain seq x y z
N MET A 1 -89.91 -3.94 88.11
CA MET A 1 -88.81 -3.25 87.38
C MET A 1 -87.70 -4.26 87.11
N PRO A 2 -86.87 -4.10 86.06
CA PRO A 2 -85.71 -4.96 85.87
C PRO A 2 -84.69 -4.74 87.00
N ILE A 3 -84.20 -5.83 87.61
CA ILE A 3 -83.17 -5.78 88.65
C ILE A 3 -81.81 -5.63 87.96
N LYS A 4 -81.02 -4.63 88.39
CA LYS A 4 -79.70 -4.38 87.81
C LYS A 4 -78.68 -5.36 88.40
N ALA A 5 -77.95 -6.09 87.57
CA ALA A 5 -76.91 -7.03 88.01
C ALA A 5 -75.78 -6.36 88.81
N VAL A 6 -75.43 -5.11 88.47
CA VAL A 6 -74.38 -4.32 89.12
C VAL A 6 -74.86 -2.88 89.27
N VAL A 7 -74.63 -2.29 90.44
CA VAL A 7 -74.90 -0.87 90.74
C VAL A 7 -73.68 -0.23 91.38
N ASN A 8 -73.55 1.09 91.24
CA ASN A 8 -72.42 1.83 91.83
C ASN A 8 -72.69 2.19 93.30
N THR A 9 -73.95 2.38 93.66
CA THR A 9 -74.38 2.75 95.02
C THR A 9 -75.64 1.96 95.41
N LEU A 10 -75.80 1.67 96.71
CA LEU A 10 -76.99 0.97 97.23
C LEU A 10 -78.27 1.80 97.14
N ASP A 11 -78.16 3.12 96.96
CA ASP A 11 -79.30 4.02 96.81
C ASP A 11 -80.01 3.89 95.47
N GLU A 12 -79.34 3.32 94.47
CA GLU A 12 -79.94 2.99 93.16
C GLU A 12 -80.81 1.73 93.19
N VAL A 13 -80.89 1.05 94.33
CA VAL A 13 -81.61 -0.21 94.54
C VAL A 13 -82.75 0.01 95.53
N GLU A 14 -83.91 -0.55 95.21
CA GLU A 14 -85.08 -0.58 96.09
C GLU A 14 -84.71 -1.19 97.45
N GLU A 15 -85.20 -0.60 98.54
CA GLU A 15 -84.74 -0.88 99.91
C GLU A 15 -84.87 -2.36 100.30
N THR A 16 -85.87 -3.05 99.76
CA THR A 16 -86.12 -4.49 99.94
C THR A 16 -85.07 -5.38 99.29
N LEU A 17 -84.38 -4.90 98.25
CA LEU A 17 -83.41 -5.67 97.48
C LEU A 17 -81.97 -5.42 97.92
N ARG A 18 -81.71 -4.36 98.69
CA ARG A 18 -80.37 -4.01 99.20
C ARG A 18 -79.63 -5.14 99.94
N PRO A 19 -80.29 -5.98 100.77
CA PRO A 19 -79.61 -7.09 101.46
C PRO A 19 -79.05 -8.16 100.50
N HIS A 20 -79.55 -8.22 99.27
CA HIS A 20 -79.14 -9.19 98.27
C HIS A 20 -77.97 -8.71 97.40
N TYR A 21 -77.43 -7.52 97.64
CA TYR A 21 -76.24 -7.02 96.93
C TYR A 21 -74.99 -7.17 97.80
N VAL A 22 -73.92 -7.69 97.19
CA VAL A 22 -72.61 -7.89 97.81
C VAL A 22 -71.60 -6.95 97.15
N GLU A 23 -70.79 -6.27 97.95
CA GLU A 23 -69.74 -5.40 97.45
C GLU A 23 -68.58 -6.24 96.86
N ARG A 24 -68.22 -5.99 95.61
CA ARG A 24 -67.09 -6.58 94.89
C ARG A 24 -66.42 -5.52 94.01
N ASP A 25 -65.11 -5.34 94.16
CA ASP A 25 -64.29 -4.39 93.39
C ASP A 25 -64.84 -2.95 93.34
N GLY A 26 -65.34 -2.46 94.49
CA GLY A 26 -65.87 -1.10 94.64
C GLY A 26 -67.23 -0.85 93.97
N ARG A 27 -67.94 -1.92 93.59
CA ARG A 27 -69.32 -1.89 93.07
C ARG A 27 -70.18 -2.92 93.82
N TYR A 28 -71.50 -2.73 93.82
CA TYR A 28 -72.44 -3.66 94.43
C TYR A 28 -73.01 -4.60 93.36
N VAL A 29 -72.81 -5.90 93.52
CA VAL A 29 -73.26 -6.94 92.59
C VAL A 29 -74.36 -7.77 93.24
N LEU A 30 -75.41 -8.12 92.50
CA LEU A 30 -76.47 -8.97 93.01
C LEU A 30 -75.91 -10.36 93.37
N GLY A 31 -76.05 -10.75 94.64
CA GLY A 31 -75.70 -12.08 95.15
C GLY A 31 -76.72 -13.10 94.67
N VAL A 32 -76.43 -13.75 93.56
CA VAL A 32 -77.24 -14.83 92.99
C VAL A 32 -76.57 -16.15 93.32
N ASP A 33 -77.30 -17.06 93.97
CA ASP A 33 -76.84 -18.43 94.16
C ASP A 33 -76.85 -19.16 92.81
N PRO A 34 -75.75 -19.83 92.42
CA PRO A 34 -75.66 -20.51 91.15
C PRO A 34 -76.62 -21.71 91.12
N VAL A 35 -77.45 -21.79 90.08
CA VAL A 35 -78.39 -22.90 89.84
C VAL A 35 -78.26 -23.33 88.38
N ASP A 36 -78.14 -24.63 88.13
CA ASP A 36 -78.09 -25.23 86.79
C ASP A 36 -77.06 -24.59 85.82
N GLY A 37 -75.92 -24.13 86.35
CA GLY A 37 -74.86 -23.49 85.55
C GLY A 37 -75.14 -22.03 85.17
N TYR A 38 -76.20 -21.43 85.71
CA TYR A 38 -76.44 -20.00 85.63
C TYR A 38 -75.87 -19.31 86.87
N GLU A 39 -74.83 -18.51 86.66
CA GLU A 39 -74.23 -17.64 87.67
C GLU A 39 -74.07 -16.23 87.13
N LEU A 40 -73.98 -15.25 88.03
CA LEU A 40 -73.77 -13.87 87.65
C LEU A 40 -72.27 -13.55 87.68
N ASP A 41 -71.62 -13.64 86.51
CA ASP A 41 -70.18 -13.39 86.39
C ASP A 41 -69.82 -12.45 85.22
N ASN A 42 -68.64 -11.81 85.30
CA ASN A 42 -68.19 -10.84 84.29
C ASN A 42 -67.51 -11.52 83.10
N VAL A 43 -68.32 -11.93 82.13
CA VAL A 43 -67.85 -12.62 80.91
C VAL A 43 -67.16 -11.72 79.87
N ARG A 44 -66.96 -10.42 80.14
CA ARG A 44 -66.40 -9.47 79.16
C ARG A 44 -64.96 -9.84 78.78
N GLY A 45 -64.12 -10.19 79.75
CA GLY A 45 -62.74 -10.59 79.51
C GLY A 45 -62.62 -11.87 78.68
N LEU A 46 -63.43 -12.88 79.01
CA LEU A 46 -63.51 -14.15 78.28
C LEU A 46 -63.97 -13.94 76.83
N ARG A 47 -64.96 -13.06 76.61
CA ARG A 47 -65.44 -12.73 75.27
C ARG A 47 -64.36 -12.04 74.43
N THR A 48 -63.55 -11.16 75.03
CA THR A 48 -62.43 -10.52 74.35
C THR A 48 -61.31 -11.53 74.02
N ALA A 49 -60.95 -12.38 74.97
CA ALA A 49 -59.91 -13.42 74.76
C ALA A 49 -60.32 -14.42 73.67
N LEU A 50 -61.57 -14.89 73.69
CA LEU A 50 -62.13 -15.77 72.66
C LEU A 50 -62.18 -15.07 71.28
N GLY A 51 -62.49 -13.76 71.26
CA GLY A 51 -62.42 -12.96 70.04
C GLY A 51 -61.01 -12.89 69.45
N ALA A 52 -60.00 -12.65 70.30
CA ALA A 52 -58.60 -12.63 69.90
C ALA A 52 -58.14 -14.00 69.39
N GLU A 53 -58.44 -15.09 70.12
CA GLU A 53 -58.10 -16.45 69.73
C GLU A 53 -58.71 -16.81 68.36
N ARG A 54 -60.00 -16.53 68.15
CA ARG A 54 -60.67 -16.75 66.86
C ARG A 54 -60.02 -15.96 65.72
N SER A 55 -59.61 -14.71 65.97
CA SER A 55 -58.92 -13.90 64.96
C SER A 55 -57.52 -14.44 64.63
N THR A 56 -56.76 -14.89 65.64
CA THR A 56 -55.44 -15.51 65.44
C THR A 56 -55.55 -16.82 64.68
N ARG A 57 -56.53 -17.65 65.03
CA ARG A 57 -56.81 -18.91 64.34
C ARG A 57 -57.17 -18.68 62.89
N SER A 58 -58.07 -17.74 62.59
CA SER A 58 -58.45 -17.40 61.22
C SER A 58 -57.26 -16.87 60.40
N GLY A 59 -56.39 -16.04 61.00
CA GLY A 59 -55.17 -15.57 60.34
C GLY A 59 -54.16 -16.70 60.06
N LEU A 60 -54.00 -17.62 61.01
CA LEU A 60 -53.11 -18.79 60.84
C LEU A 60 -53.66 -19.78 59.80
N GLU A 61 -54.96 -20.06 59.81
CA GLU A 61 -55.60 -20.92 58.81
C GLU A 61 -55.46 -20.33 57.40
N THR A 62 -55.60 -19.01 57.24
CA THR A 62 -55.40 -18.33 55.95
C THR A 62 -53.97 -18.49 55.45
N ARG A 63 -52.97 -18.29 56.32
CA ARG A 63 -51.56 -18.47 55.97
C ARG A 63 -51.22 -19.93 55.67
N LEU A 64 -51.77 -20.88 56.44
CA LEU A 64 -51.54 -22.31 56.21
C LEU A 64 -52.10 -22.79 54.87
N ARG A 65 -53.22 -22.22 54.42
CA ARG A 65 -53.78 -22.50 53.08
C ARG A 65 -52.84 -22.14 51.94
N GLU A 66 -52.02 -21.10 52.07
CA GLU A 66 -51.00 -20.75 51.06
C GLU A 66 -49.93 -21.85 50.91
N PHE A 67 -49.80 -22.72 51.91
CA PHE A 67 -48.87 -23.86 51.93
C PHE A 67 -49.58 -25.22 51.80
N GLU A 68 -50.90 -25.26 51.60
CA GLU A 68 -51.63 -26.51 51.37
C GLU A 68 -51.12 -27.18 50.07
N GLY A 69 -50.67 -28.43 50.19
CA GLY A 69 -50.09 -29.19 49.08
C GLY A 69 -48.56 -29.11 48.96
N ILE A 70 -47.89 -28.28 49.76
CA ILE A 70 -46.43 -28.26 49.86
C ILE A 70 -46.02 -29.03 51.13
N GLU A 71 -45.46 -30.21 50.96
CA GLU A 71 -44.89 -30.93 52.10
C GLU A 71 -43.70 -30.16 52.70
N ALA A 72 -43.63 -30.06 54.03
CA ALA A 72 -42.55 -29.35 54.71
C ALA A 72 -41.15 -29.88 54.34
N GLY A 73 -41.04 -31.17 54.00
CA GLY A 73 -39.82 -31.79 53.50
C GLY A 73 -39.43 -31.32 52.10
N THR A 74 -40.40 -31.17 51.19
CA THR A 74 -40.14 -30.72 49.81
C THR A 74 -39.80 -29.24 49.77
N ALA A 75 -40.41 -28.41 50.63
CA ALA A 75 -40.04 -27.00 50.78
C ALA A 75 -38.60 -26.82 51.28
N ARG A 76 -38.17 -27.62 52.28
CA ARG A 76 -36.79 -27.60 52.78
C ARG A 76 -35.80 -28.07 51.72
N ALA A 77 -36.10 -29.16 51.02
CA ALA A 77 -35.26 -29.66 49.92
C ALA A 77 -35.17 -28.65 48.75
N ALA A 78 -36.26 -27.93 48.45
CA ALA A 78 -36.25 -26.87 47.45
C ALA A 78 -35.38 -25.67 47.85
N MET A 79 -35.44 -25.26 49.13
CA MET A 79 -34.58 -24.19 49.66
C MET A 79 -33.11 -24.62 49.70
N GLU A 80 -32.82 -25.87 50.05
CA GLU A 80 -31.46 -26.41 50.05
C GLU A 80 -30.86 -26.46 48.63
N ARG A 81 -31.65 -26.90 47.64
CA ARG A 81 -31.27 -26.82 46.21
C ARG A 81 -31.08 -25.39 45.73
N LEU A 82 -31.91 -24.45 46.18
CA LEU A 82 -31.73 -23.02 45.88
C LEU A 82 -30.42 -22.48 46.47
N ASN A 83 -30.04 -22.92 47.67
CA ASN A 83 -28.76 -22.57 48.29
C ASN A 83 -27.56 -23.21 47.57
N GLU A 84 -27.69 -24.38 46.93
CA GLU A 84 -26.65 -24.98 46.09
C GLU A 84 -26.30 -24.11 44.86
N PHE A 85 -27.26 -23.32 44.35
CA PHE A 85 -27.01 -22.34 43.30
C PHE A 85 -26.34 -21.04 43.81
N GLY A 86 -26.12 -20.90 45.13
CA GLY A 86 -25.43 -19.77 45.73
C GLY A 86 -26.04 -18.41 45.35
N ASP A 87 -25.20 -17.43 45.02
CA ASP A 87 -25.60 -16.06 44.64
C ASP A 87 -26.06 -15.93 43.16
N LEU A 88 -26.17 -17.04 42.41
CA LEU A 88 -26.55 -16.99 41.00
C LEU A 88 -28.03 -16.60 40.88
N GLN A 89 -28.26 -15.34 40.54
CA GLN A 89 -29.61 -14.87 40.22
C GLN A 89 -30.11 -15.63 38.98
N PRO A 90 -31.43 -15.90 38.87
CA PRO A 90 -32.01 -16.53 37.69
C PRO A 90 -31.65 -15.82 36.36
N GLN A 91 -31.38 -14.51 36.41
CA GLN A 91 -30.90 -13.74 35.27
C GLN A 91 -29.46 -14.06 34.88
N ASP A 92 -28.57 -14.30 35.84
CA ASP A 92 -27.17 -14.65 35.59
C ASP A 92 -27.05 -16.04 34.96
N ILE A 93 -27.93 -16.96 35.35
CA ILE A 93 -28.01 -18.30 34.75
C ILE A 93 -28.44 -18.18 33.28
N ARG A 94 -29.43 -17.33 32.97
CA ARG A 94 -29.90 -17.09 31.60
C ARG A 94 -28.84 -16.43 30.72
N THR A 95 -28.11 -15.44 31.24
CA THR A 95 -27.03 -14.79 30.47
C THR A 95 -25.88 -15.75 30.22
N ARG A 96 -25.49 -16.55 31.22
CA ARG A 96 -24.45 -17.58 31.06
C ARG A 96 -24.85 -18.65 30.05
N LEU A 97 -26.09 -19.15 30.09
CA LEU A 97 -26.62 -20.07 29.08
C LEU A 97 -26.61 -19.46 27.68
N ALA A 98 -27.05 -18.21 27.53
CA ALA A 98 -27.02 -17.53 26.24
C ALA A 98 -25.58 -17.35 25.71
N THR A 99 -24.61 -17.08 26.59
CA THR A 99 -23.20 -17.01 26.20
C THR A 99 -22.61 -18.36 25.81
N LEU A 100 -22.99 -19.43 26.51
CA LEU A 100 -22.55 -20.79 26.19
C LEU A 100 -23.13 -21.24 24.84
N GLU A 101 -24.42 -21.02 24.60
CA GLU A 101 -25.04 -21.30 23.30
C GLU A 101 -24.38 -20.52 22.15
N ARG A 102 -23.97 -19.27 22.40
CA ARG A 102 -23.26 -18.46 21.41
C ARG A 102 -21.87 -19.03 21.12
N LEU A 103 -21.15 -19.47 22.14
CA LEU A 103 -19.82 -20.09 22.00
C LEU A 103 -19.90 -21.47 21.34
N GLU A 104 -20.93 -22.25 21.64
CA GLU A 104 -21.15 -23.58 21.05
C GLU A 104 -21.56 -23.49 19.57
N ARG A 105 -22.25 -22.41 19.17
CA ARG A 105 -22.53 -22.09 17.75
C ARG A 105 -21.31 -21.59 16.98
N LEU A 106 -20.30 -21.06 17.67
CA LEU A 106 -19.03 -20.65 17.07
C LEU A 106 -18.16 -21.89 16.87
N ASN A 107 -18.34 -22.58 15.74
CA ASN A 107 -17.41 -23.64 15.35
C ASN A 107 -16.03 -23.01 15.05
N PRO A 108 -14.99 -23.30 15.85
CA PRO A 108 -13.69 -22.66 15.69
C PRO A 108 -13.04 -22.99 14.34
N GLU A 109 -13.37 -24.15 13.76
CA GLU A 109 -12.89 -24.58 12.44
C GLU A 109 -13.48 -23.72 11.31
N THR A 110 -14.80 -23.43 11.33
CA THR A 110 -15.44 -22.65 10.27
C THR A 110 -15.05 -21.18 10.31
N GLU A 111 -14.87 -20.59 11.50
CA GLU A 111 -14.35 -19.24 11.63
C GLU A 111 -12.87 -19.14 11.22
N ALA A 112 -12.07 -20.16 11.56
CA ALA A 112 -10.67 -20.23 11.13
C ALA A 112 -10.56 -20.35 9.61
N GLU A 113 -11.39 -21.18 8.97
CA GLU A 113 -11.47 -21.29 7.51
C GLU A 113 -11.90 -19.98 6.86
N ARG A 114 -12.92 -19.31 7.41
CA ARG A 114 -13.39 -18.00 6.93
C ARG A 114 -12.26 -16.97 6.97
N LEU A 115 -11.55 -16.88 8.10
CA LEU A 115 -10.45 -15.95 8.27
C LEU A 115 -9.25 -16.31 7.37
N ALA A 116 -8.96 -17.59 7.18
CA ALA A 116 -7.92 -18.06 6.27
C ALA A 116 -8.26 -17.69 4.82
N GLN A 117 -9.52 -17.88 4.41
CA GLN A 117 -9.99 -17.52 3.07
C GLN A 117 -9.95 -16.02 2.83
N GLU A 118 -10.32 -15.21 3.84
CA GLU A 118 -10.20 -13.74 3.77
C GLU A 118 -8.74 -13.30 3.60
N LYS A 119 -7.82 -13.83 4.43
CA LYS A 119 -6.39 -13.54 4.32
C LYS A 119 -5.81 -13.99 2.98
N PHE A 120 -6.21 -15.16 2.49
CA PHE A 120 -5.80 -15.67 1.20
C PHE A 120 -6.28 -14.76 0.06
N ASN A 121 -7.56 -14.37 0.08
CA ASN A 121 -8.13 -13.47 -0.92
C ASN A 121 -7.46 -12.10 -0.89
N HIS A 122 -7.18 -11.56 0.29
CA HIS A 122 -6.45 -10.31 0.45
C HIS A 122 -5.03 -10.41 -0.12
N ALA A 123 -4.27 -11.45 0.24
CA ALA A 123 -2.92 -11.68 -0.28
C ALA A 123 -2.93 -11.85 -1.80
N LYS A 124 -3.90 -12.61 -2.34
CA LYS A 124 -4.09 -12.79 -3.78
C LYS A 124 -4.37 -11.47 -4.48
N SER A 125 -5.29 -10.65 -3.96
CA SER A 125 -5.61 -9.34 -4.51
C SER A 125 -4.41 -8.39 -4.48
N GLN A 126 -3.66 -8.37 -3.37
CA GLN A 126 -2.46 -7.55 -3.23
C GLN A 126 -1.37 -7.97 -4.24
N LEU A 127 -1.09 -9.26 -4.38
CA LEU A 127 -0.13 -9.78 -5.36
C LEU A 127 -0.57 -9.46 -6.79
N GLN A 128 -1.85 -9.66 -7.10
CA GLN A 128 -2.39 -9.35 -8.42
C GLN A 128 -2.28 -7.85 -8.76
N GLY A 129 -2.52 -6.98 -7.77
CA GLY A 129 -2.29 -5.53 -7.91
C GLY A 129 -0.81 -5.18 -8.15
N GLN A 130 0.12 -5.86 -7.47
CA GLN A 130 1.56 -5.66 -7.69
C GLN A 130 2.00 -6.13 -9.09
N PHE A 131 1.51 -7.29 -9.55
CA PHE A 131 1.84 -7.81 -10.88
C PHE A 131 1.33 -6.90 -11.99
N THR A 132 0.07 -6.47 -11.92
CA THR A 132 -0.52 -5.55 -12.91
C THR A 132 0.21 -4.21 -12.95
N THR A 133 0.59 -3.67 -11.79
CA THR A 133 1.41 -2.44 -11.71
C THR A 133 2.77 -2.65 -12.38
N ARG A 134 3.45 -3.75 -12.08
CA ARG A 134 4.78 -4.05 -12.62
C ARG A 134 4.74 -4.32 -14.12
N GLU A 135 3.72 -5.02 -14.59
CA GLU A 135 3.49 -5.27 -16.02
C GLU A 135 3.27 -3.95 -16.78
N THR A 136 2.46 -3.04 -16.21
CA THR A 136 2.25 -1.70 -16.80
C THR A 136 3.55 -0.89 -16.83
N GLN A 137 4.36 -0.96 -15.77
CA GLN A 137 5.66 -0.29 -15.72
C GLN A 137 6.63 -0.85 -16.75
N LEU A 138 6.74 -2.18 -16.86
CA LEU A 138 7.64 -2.83 -17.82
C LEU A 138 7.24 -2.56 -19.26
N THR A 139 5.93 -2.62 -19.58
CA THR A 139 5.44 -2.30 -20.93
C THR A 139 5.72 -0.85 -21.31
N THR A 140 5.52 0.09 -20.37
CA THR A 140 5.86 1.51 -20.59
C THR A 140 7.36 1.71 -20.79
N GLN A 141 8.20 1.04 -20.00
CA GLN A 141 9.66 1.10 -20.14
C GLN A 141 10.14 0.52 -21.46
N ILE A 142 9.57 -0.60 -21.90
CA ILE A 142 9.90 -1.20 -23.20
C ILE A 142 9.56 -0.22 -24.33
N ALA A 143 8.36 0.36 -24.32
CA ALA A 143 7.96 1.32 -25.35
C ALA A 143 8.87 2.57 -25.37
N ASP A 144 9.26 3.09 -24.21
CA ASP A 144 10.19 4.23 -24.11
C ASP A 144 11.60 3.87 -24.61
N LEU A 145 12.10 2.69 -24.25
CA LEU A 145 13.40 2.19 -24.72
C LEU A 145 13.41 1.94 -26.23
N GLU A 146 12.35 1.36 -26.79
CA GLU A 146 12.17 1.18 -28.23
C GLU A 146 12.16 2.52 -28.96
N GLY A 147 11.42 3.52 -28.42
CA GLY A 147 11.41 4.87 -28.97
C GLY A 147 12.80 5.53 -28.95
N LYS A 148 13.55 5.36 -27.85
CA LYS A 148 14.92 5.86 -27.72
C LYS A 148 15.89 5.15 -28.65
N LEU A 149 15.80 3.84 -28.80
CA LEU A 149 16.64 3.06 -29.72
C LEU A 149 16.39 3.50 -31.17
N ALA A 150 15.13 3.60 -31.61
CA ALA A 150 14.79 4.08 -32.94
C ALA A 150 15.30 5.52 -33.20
N ALA A 151 15.23 6.40 -32.20
CA ALA A 151 15.78 7.75 -32.31
C ALA A 151 17.31 7.74 -32.42
N ARG A 152 18.00 6.88 -31.65
CA ARG A 152 19.46 6.72 -31.70
C ARG A 152 19.93 6.09 -33.00
N GLU A 153 19.23 5.09 -33.52
CA GLU A 153 19.51 4.48 -34.83
C GLU A 153 19.43 5.51 -35.96
N LYS A 154 18.39 6.37 -35.96
CA LYS A 154 18.28 7.49 -36.91
C LYS A 154 19.44 8.48 -36.80
N GLN A 155 19.93 8.74 -35.59
CA GLN A 155 21.10 9.59 -35.39
C GLN A 155 22.39 8.93 -35.90
N VAL A 156 22.61 7.66 -35.57
CA VAL A 156 23.80 6.90 -35.99
C VAL A 156 23.84 6.78 -37.51
N THR A 157 22.75 6.39 -38.15
CA THR A 157 22.66 6.28 -39.61
C THR A 157 22.93 7.61 -40.31
N LYS A 158 22.39 8.72 -39.78
CA LYS A 158 22.66 10.08 -40.27
C LYS A 158 24.13 10.45 -40.14
N PHE A 159 24.72 10.30 -38.95
CA PHE A 159 26.13 10.65 -38.74
C PHE A 159 27.08 9.78 -39.55
N PHE A 160 26.80 8.48 -39.64
CA PHE A 160 27.57 7.55 -40.45
C PHE A 160 27.56 7.95 -41.93
N LYS A 161 26.36 8.17 -42.49
CA LYS A 161 26.19 8.60 -43.88
C LYS A 161 26.92 9.92 -44.16
N THR A 162 26.67 10.95 -43.36
CA THR A 162 27.33 12.25 -43.52
C THR A 162 28.85 12.14 -43.36
N GLY A 163 29.34 11.33 -42.43
CA GLY A 163 30.77 11.10 -42.23
C GLY A 163 31.45 10.43 -43.42
N GLN A 164 30.83 9.40 -44.00
CA GLN A 164 31.33 8.71 -45.20
C GLN A 164 31.34 9.63 -46.42
N ILE A 165 30.24 10.39 -46.64
CA ILE A 165 30.15 11.40 -47.71
C ILE A 165 31.28 12.43 -47.57
N LYS A 166 31.45 12.99 -46.36
CA LYS A 166 32.53 13.95 -46.08
C LYS A 166 33.91 13.35 -46.31
N GLY A 167 34.12 12.12 -45.87
CA GLY A 167 35.37 11.39 -46.00
C GLY A 167 35.76 11.17 -47.46
N GLU A 168 34.86 10.61 -48.26
CA GLU A 168 35.11 10.38 -49.69
C GLU A 168 35.23 11.68 -50.48
N LEU A 169 34.37 12.66 -50.20
CA LEU A 169 34.42 13.96 -50.87
C LEU A 169 35.74 14.69 -50.61
N SER A 170 36.25 14.64 -49.37
CA SER A 170 37.52 15.31 -49.02
C SER A 170 38.72 14.75 -49.78
N LYS A 171 38.69 13.48 -50.21
CA LYS A 171 39.77 12.88 -51.02
C LYS A 171 39.86 13.49 -52.42
N LEU A 172 38.79 14.14 -52.90
CA LEU A 172 38.71 14.72 -54.23
C LEU A 172 39.02 16.23 -54.27
N ASN A 173 39.44 16.81 -53.14
CA ASN A 173 39.79 18.24 -53.02
C ASN A 173 38.70 19.18 -53.57
N PRO A 174 37.48 19.17 -53.02
CA PRO A 174 36.42 20.08 -53.43
C PRO A 174 36.81 21.54 -53.13
N LEU A 175 36.25 22.49 -53.89
CA LEU A 175 36.36 23.89 -53.52
C LEU A 175 35.64 24.12 -52.18
N PRO A 176 36.20 24.94 -51.25
CA PRO A 176 35.58 25.19 -49.95
C PRO A 176 34.12 25.68 -50.06
N GLU A 177 33.84 26.53 -51.05
CA GLU A 177 32.51 27.11 -51.29
C GLU A 177 31.52 26.10 -51.91
N ALA A 178 32.02 25.08 -52.61
CA ALA A 178 31.20 24.07 -53.27
C ALA A 178 30.93 22.85 -52.38
N ARG A 179 31.68 22.70 -51.28
CA ARG A 179 31.65 21.52 -50.41
C ARG A 179 30.25 21.21 -49.90
N ASP A 180 29.58 22.17 -49.28
CA ASP A 180 28.27 21.96 -48.67
C ASP A 180 27.21 21.58 -49.72
N MET A 181 27.28 22.18 -50.91
CA MET A 181 26.40 21.85 -52.04
C MET A 181 26.65 20.43 -52.56
N LEU A 182 27.92 20.02 -52.67
CA LEU A 182 28.28 18.67 -53.09
C LEU A 182 27.84 17.62 -52.06
N GLU A 183 27.99 17.92 -50.77
CA GLU A 183 27.49 17.08 -49.68
C GLU A 183 25.96 16.93 -49.74
N MET A 184 25.23 18.02 -50.00
CA MET A 184 23.77 17.99 -50.13
C MET A 184 23.30 17.16 -51.34
N VAL A 185 23.97 17.31 -52.49
CA VAL A 185 23.66 16.50 -53.69
C VAL A 185 23.94 15.03 -53.42
N ALA A 186 25.08 14.71 -52.81
CA ALA A 186 25.42 13.33 -52.47
C ALA A 186 24.49 12.75 -51.42
N ASP A 187 24.04 13.54 -50.44
CA ASP A 187 23.08 13.07 -49.45
C ASP A 187 21.74 12.71 -50.09
N ARG A 188 21.31 13.41 -51.14
CA ARG A 188 20.07 13.08 -51.87
C ARG A 188 20.18 11.73 -52.59
N ASP A 189 21.32 11.45 -53.21
CA ASP A 189 21.50 10.30 -54.10
C ASP A 189 22.05 9.06 -53.36
N VAL A 190 22.27 9.13 -52.05
CA VAL A 190 22.79 8.02 -51.24
C VAL A 190 21.75 7.58 -50.20
N ARG A 191 21.60 6.26 -50.02
CA ARG A 191 20.76 5.66 -48.98
C ARG A 191 21.56 4.71 -48.11
N HIS A 192 21.16 4.59 -46.85
CA HIS A 192 21.69 3.56 -45.96
C HIS A 192 20.82 2.30 -46.03
N ARG A 193 21.46 1.15 -45.91
CA ARG A 193 20.80 -0.15 -45.75
C ARG A 193 21.54 -0.93 -44.67
N GLU A 194 20.79 -1.68 -43.87
CA GLU A 194 21.38 -2.59 -42.90
C GLU A 194 21.48 -3.99 -43.51
N VAL A 195 22.69 -4.55 -43.49
CA VAL A 195 22.97 -5.91 -43.94
C VAL A 195 23.83 -6.57 -42.87
N ASP A 196 23.34 -7.68 -42.30
CA ASP A 196 24.04 -8.46 -41.26
C ASP A 196 24.52 -7.63 -40.06
N GLY A 197 23.71 -6.66 -39.62
CA GLY A 197 24.02 -5.78 -38.50
C GLY A 197 25.03 -4.66 -38.82
N ASN A 198 25.44 -4.52 -40.09
CA ASN A 198 26.29 -3.44 -40.56
C ASN A 198 25.50 -2.45 -41.42
N ILE A 199 25.75 -1.15 -41.20
CA ILE A 199 25.19 -0.09 -42.03
C ILE A 199 26.06 0.06 -43.28
N ILE A 200 25.51 -0.25 -44.45
CA ILE A 200 26.14 -0.01 -45.75
C ILE A 200 25.48 1.18 -46.46
N LEU A 201 26.22 1.83 -47.35
CA LEU A 201 25.72 2.93 -48.18
C LEU A 201 25.56 2.46 -49.63
N GLU A 202 24.36 2.67 -50.17
CA GLU A 202 24.01 2.38 -51.55
C GLU A 202 23.76 3.70 -52.29
N VAL A 203 24.32 3.84 -53.49
CA VAL A 203 24.06 4.99 -54.35
C VAL A 203 22.85 4.68 -55.21
N LEU A 204 21.92 5.63 -55.33
CA LEU A 204 20.67 5.49 -56.06
C LEU A 204 20.78 6.01 -57.50
N ASP A 205 19.99 5.44 -58.40
CA ASP A 205 19.75 5.97 -59.74
C ASP A 205 18.60 6.99 -59.75
N GLU A 206 18.27 7.51 -60.93
CA GLU A 206 17.18 8.48 -61.12
C GLU A 206 15.79 7.93 -60.74
N ASN A 207 15.65 6.60 -60.69
CA ASN A 207 14.42 5.90 -60.33
C ASN A 207 14.39 5.49 -58.85
N GLY A 208 15.45 5.79 -58.08
CA GLY A 208 15.56 5.45 -56.67
C GLY A 208 16.00 4.01 -56.40
N HIS A 209 16.54 3.30 -57.39
CA HIS A 209 17.08 1.95 -57.24
C HIS A 209 18.59 1.98 -56.96
N PRO A 210 19.13 1.02 -56.18
CA PRO A 210 20.58 0.90 -55.98
C PRO A 210 21.30 0.69 -57.32
N ARG A 211 22.31 1.52 -57.59
CA ARG A 211 23.14 1.44 -58.78
C ARG A 211 24.08 0.25 -58.70
N ILE A 212 24.25 -0.42 -59.83
CA ILE A 212 25.18 -1.53 -60.01
C ILE A 212 26.26 -1.06 -61.00
N LYS A 213 27.52 -1.30 -60.67
CA LYS A 213 28.69 -0.87 -61.44
C LYS A 213 28.90 -1.69 -62.71
N ASP A 214 28.62 -2.99 -62.65
CA ASP A 214 28.87 -3.94 -63.73
C ASP A 214 27.73 -4.96 -63.90
N HIS A 215 27.82 -5.76 -64.96
CA HIS A 215 26.88 -6.85 -65.25
C HIS A 215 27.02 -8.04 -64.27
N LEU A 216 28.04 -8.01 -63.40
CA LEU A 216 28.29 -9.04 -62.38
C LEU A 216 27.55 -8.76 -61.06
N GLY A 217 26.87 -7.62 -60.96
CA GLY A 217 26.14 -7.25 -59.75
C GLY A 217 26.97 -6.53 -58.70
N THR A 218 28.19 -6.06 -59.04
CA THR A 218 29.03 -5.30 -58.11
C THR A 218 28.34 -3.97 -57.77
N PRO A 219 28.10 -3.66 -56.47
CA PRO A 219 27.44 -2.42 -56.09
C PRO A 219 28.23 -1.18 -56.54
N PHE A 220 27.53 -0.16 -57.04
CA PHE A 220 28.13 1.14 -57.34
C PHE A 220 28.41 1.87 -56.03
N THR A 221 29.68 2.12 -55.73
CA THR A 221 30.09 2.61 -54.41
C THR A 221 30.00 4.14 -54.31
N LEU A 222 30.01 4.65 -53.08
CA LEU A 222 30.09 6.10 -52.84
C LEU A 222 31.33 6.73 -53.48
N ALA A 223 32.47 6.03 -53.50
CA ALA A 223 33.69 6.50 -54.14
C ALA A 223 33.54 6.63 -55.66
N ASP A 224 32.86 5.65 -56.30
CA ASP A 224 32.55 5.71 -57.73
C ASP A 224 31.64 6.92 -58.04
N TYR A 225 30.62 7.16 -57.20
CA TYR A 225 29.71 8.30 -57.34
C TYR A 225 30.39 9.65 -57.17
N MET A 226 31.29 9.78 -56.20
CA MET A 226 32.06 11.02 -55.99
C MET A 226 32.99 11.30 -57.17
N THR A 227 33.59 10.27 -57.75
CA THR A 227 34.43 10.38 -58.95
C THR A 227 33.58 10.83 -60.16
N GLU A 228 32.40 10.24 -60.35
CA GLU A 228 31.45 10.64 -61.38
C GLU A 228 30.99 12.11 -61.21
N LEU A 229 30.73 12.56 -59.98
CA LEU A 229 30.39 13.95 -59.69
C LEU A 229 31.53 14.90 -60.08
N ARG A 230 32.78 14.51 -59.83
CA ARG A 230 33.97 15.27 -60.23
C ARG A 230 34.10 15.37 -61.74
N GLU A 231 33.87 14.29 -62.47
CA GLU A 231 33.92 14.28 -63.93
C GLU A 231 32.80 15.13 -64.55
N LYS A 232 31.58 15.06 -64.00
CA LYS A 232 30.44 15.84 -64.48
C LYS A 232 30.54 17.32 -64.13
N ARG A 233 31.19 17.66 -63.02
CA ARG A 233 31.27 19.03 -62.48
C ARG A 233 32.69 19.40 -62.07
N PRO A 234 33.66 19.41 -63.01
CA PRO A 234 35.07 19.63 -62.68
C PRO A 234 35.30 21.01 -62.05
N ALA A 235 34.48 22.01 -62.39
CA ALA A 235 34.58 23.37 -61.86
C ALA A 235 34.33 23.48 -60.34
N LEU A 236 33.73 22.46 -59.71
CA LEU A 236 33.47 22.44 -58.27
C LEU A 236 34.63 21.84 -57.45
N PHE A 237 35.68 21.39 -58.12
CA PHE A 237 36.84 20.74 -57.53
C PHE A 237 38.11 21.52 -57.86
N GLN A 238 39.09 21.46 -56.97
CA GLN A 238 40.41 22.01 -57.26
C GLN A 238 41.08 21.16 -58.34
N ALA A 239 41.83 21.80 -59.24
CA ALA A 239 42.66 21.08 -60.20
C ALA A 239 43.70 20.26 -59.43
N ASP A 240 43.87 18.99 -59.80
CA ASP A 240 44.98 18.20 -59.27
C ASP A 240 46.26 18.93 -59.63
N GLY A 241 47.02 19.34 -58.61
CA GLY A 241 48.20 20.18 -58.77
C GLY A 241 49.27 19.53 -59.64
N LYS A 242 49.14 19.66 -60.96
CA LYS A 242 50.24 20.03 -61.84
C LYS A 242 50.17 21.54 -62.00
N SER A 243 50.41 22.25 -60.88
CA SER A 243 50.65 23.68 -60.94
C SER A 243 51.91 23.87 -61.80
N GLY A 244 51.73 24.45 -62.98
CA GLY A 244 52.80 24.68 -63.94
C GLY A 244 53.95 25.42 -63.27
N LEU A 245 55.17 24.94 -63.54
CA LEU A 245 56.43 25.51 -63.10
C LEU A 245 56.62 26.89 -63.76
N GLY A 246 55.94 27.91 -63.24
CA GLY A 246 56.18 29.31 -63.58
C GLY A 246 57.31 29.85 -62.71
N THR A 247 58.52 29.88 -63.26
CA THR A 247 59.68 30.53 -62.63
C THR A 247 59.37 32.01 -62.38
N SER A 248 59.30 32.41 -61.11
CA SER A 248 59.57 33.79 -60.72
C SER A 248 60.73 33.77 -59.72
N GLU A 249 61.91 34.13 -60.22
CA GLU A 249 63.03 34.53 -59.40
C GLU A 249 62.65 35.79 -58.64
N THR A 250 62.65 35.74 -57.31
CA THR A 250 63.04 36.89 -56.50
C THR A 250 63.42 36.43 -55.10
N ASN A 251 64.70 36.60 -54.82
CA ASN A 251 65.34 36.48 -53.51
C ASN A 251 64.56 37.20 -52.41
N ARG A 252 64.04 36.45 -51.44
CA ARG A 252 64.02 36.88 -50.03
C ARG A 252 63.80 35.69 -49.08
N ALA A 253 64.87 35.28 -48.41
CA ALA A 253 64.80 34.73 -47.05
C ALA A 253 65.30 35.82 -46.08
N PRO A 254 65.07 35.76 -44.76
CA PRO A 254 64.45 34.66 -44.00
C PRO A 254 63.42 35.14 -42.96
N SER A 255 62.38 34.35 -42.68
CA SER A 255 61.86 34.13 -41.31
C SER A 255 60.56 33.33 -41.31
N GLY A 256 60.53 32.26 -40.52
CA GLY A 256 59.30 31.72 -39.95
C GLY A 256 58.71 30.53 -40.69
N GLN A 257 58.71 29.38 -40.00
CA GLN A 257 57.85 28.21 -40.22
C GLN A 257 58.13 27.35 -41.46
N ALA A 258 58.99 26.36 -41.25
CA ALA A 258 58.81 25.05 -41.86
C ALA A 258 58.58 24.03 -40.72
N ALA A 259 57.33 23.93 -40.26
CA ALA A 259 56.85 22.75 -39.56
C ALA A 259 56.68 21.63 -40.60
N GLY A 260 57.80 21.01 -40.97
CA GLY A 260 57.83 19.67 -41.56
C GLY A 260 57.31 18.64 -40.53
N PRO A 261 57.03 17.42 -40.99
CA PRO A 261 56.11 16.48 -40.34
C PRO A 261 56.49 16.26 -38.87
N GLN A 262 55.49 16.32 -37.98
CA GLN A 262 55.60 16.12 -36.54
C GLN A 262 56.10 14.70 -36.22
N GLY A 263 57.39 14.45 -36.42
CA GLY A 263 58.09 13.30 -35.91
C GLY A 263 58.36 13.50 -34.42
N ASN A 264 58.31 12.43 -33.66
CA ASN A 264 58.60 12.46 -32.23
C ASN A 264 60.07 12.91 -32.01
N PRO A 265 60.31 14.03 -31.30
CA PRO A 265 61.64 14.59 -31.12
C PRO A 265 62.56 13.73 -30.25
N PHE A 266 62.01 12.73 -29.54
CA PHE A 266 62.74 11.77 -28.71
C PHE A 266 63.12 10.47 -29.44
N LYS A 267 62.56 10.19 -30.64
CA LYS A 267 62.93 9.00 -31.42
C LYS A 267 64.29 9.21 -32.12
N PRO A 268 65.23 8.24 -32.03
CA PRO A 268 66.49 8.30 -32.78
C PRO A 268 66.24 8.34 -34.29
N GLY A 269 66.85 9.29 -35.00
CA GLY A 269 66.74 9.40 -36.46
C GLY A 269 66.49 10.83 -36.94
N ALA A 270 65.87 10.96 -38.11
CA ALA A 270 65.63 12.26 -38.77
C ALA A 270 64.76 13.24 -37.99
N SER A 271 64.01 12.77 -36.98
CA SER A 271 63.19 13.60 -36.08
C SER A 271 63.86 13.93 -34.75
N PHE A 272 65.05 13.39 -34.44
CA PHE A 272 65.71 13.66 -33.16
C PHE A 272 66.21 15.12 -33.08
N SER A 273 65.73 15.88 -32.10
CA SER A 273 66.15 17.29 -31.91
C SER A 273 66.16 17.69 -30.44
N ILE A 274 67.35 17.86 -29.87
CA ILE A 274 67.57 18.27 -28.47
C ILE A 274 66.90 19.62 -28.16
N THR A 275 66.98 20.57 -29.10
CA THR A 275 66.37 21.89 -28.93
C THR A 275 64.84 21.79 -28.84
N GLN A 276 64.22 20.94 -29.65
CA GLN A 276 62.77 20.71 -29.58
C GLN A 276 62.38 19.95 -28.31
N GLN A 277 63.19 18.98 -27.86
CA GLN A 277 62.97 18.30 -26.57
C GLN A 277 62.98 19.28 -25.39
N MET A 278 63.97 20.18 -25.33
CA MET A 278 64.06 21.20 -24.27
C MET A 278 62.91 22.19 -24.30
N ILE A 279 62.49 22.63 -25.50
CA ILE A 279 61.30 23.48 -25.64
C ILE A 279 60.07 22.75 -25.15
N LEU A 280 59.86 21.50 -25.59
CA LEU A 280 58.66 20.71 -25.25
C LEU A 280 58.59 20.39 -23.75
N MET A 281 59.72 20.02 -23.12
CA MET A 281 59.80 19.81 -21.67
C MET A 281 59.47 21.08 -20.88
N ARG A 282 59.80 22.27 -21.43
CA ARG A 282 59.50 23.56 -20.80
C ARG A 282 58.07 24.03 -21.04
N THR A 283 57.51 23.81 -22.23
CA THR A 283 56.20 24.33 -22.62
C THR A 283 55.04 23.37 -22.34
N ASP A 284 55.27 22.06 -22.43
CA ASP A 284 54.25 21.03 -22.22
C ASP A 284 54.90 19.71 -21.72
N PRO A 285 55.17 19.61 -20.40
CA PRO A 285 55.85 18.45 -19.82
C PRO A 285 55.03 17.16 -19.93
N ALA A 286 53.70 17.23 -19.98
CA ALA A 286 52.83 16.06 -20.12
C ALA A 286 52.93 15.44 -21.52
N LYS A 287 52.99 16.27 -22.56
CA LYS A 287 53.23 15.80 -23.94
C LYS A 287 54.64 15.27 -24.12
N ALA A 288 55.64 15.87 -23.47
CA ALA A 288 57.02 15.38 -23.49
C ALA A 288 57.13 13.97 -22.89
N ALA A 289 56.52 13.71 -21.72
CA ALA A 289 56.53 12.39 -21.09
C ALA A 289 55.89 11.29 -21.96
N ARG A 290 54.79 11.61 -22.66
CA ARG A 290 54.14 10.67 -23.59
C ARG A 290 55.06 10.34 -24.77
N LEU A 291 55.69 11.35 -25.35
CA LEU A 291 56.59 11.16 -26.49
C LEU A 291 57.89 10.46 -26.10
N GLN A 292 58.41 10.67 -24.89
CA GLN A 292 59.53 9.88 -24.34
C GLN A 292 59.16 8.40 -24.21
N SER A 293 57.99 8.11 -23.62
CA SER A 293 57.51 6.72 -23.49
C SER A 293 57.32 6.03 -24.85
N GLU A 294 56.86 6.77 -25.86
CA GLU A 294 56.68 6.25 -27.23
C GLU A 294 58.01 6.08 -27.99
N ALA A 295 59.07 6.76 -27.54
CA ALA A 295 60.42 6.62 -28.07
C ALA A 295 61.26 5.57 -27.32
N GLY A 296 60.75 5.04 -26.20
CA GLY A 296 61.45 4.07 -25.36
C GLY A 296 62.59 4.68 -24.53
N VAL A 297 62.49 5.98 -24.19
CA VAL A 297 63.46 6.74 -23.39
C VAL A 297 62.83 7.18 -22.07
#